data_AF-A0A5E7QH97-F1
#
_entry.id   AF-A0A5E7QH97-F1
#
_cell.length_a   1.000
_cell.length_b   1.000
_cell.length_c   1.000
_cell.angle_alpha   90.00
_cell.angle_beta   90.00
_cell.angle_gamma   90.00
#
_symmetry.space_group_name_H-M   'P 1'
#
loop_
_entity.id
_entity.type
_entity.pdbx_description
1 polymer ?
#
loop_
_entity_poly.entity_id
_entity_poly.type
_entity_poly.pdbx_seq_one_letter_code
_entity_poly.pdbx_strand_id
1 'polypeptide(L)'
;MSASYRVNMMKALWEASRRESHYFGPYLYTAHPSDATTCKTRGEQISNTEFIWDKEAKQVYGQADGTQIIDVDDFSKTVGAHFTLDARDEVLAIVQYPKSLPSEIVWGSIDGSNLLTNTEINVVNGQLRIVGLRGGCQKGKGTHFLWGRAVTGDSFAAGGALQVVMSNASVFTLSNLSTLRTHDQSSRRAGAGVRLWLHDESSFSARSIDTFVFSGELNVLDSASMNVVASSIVMEAGDYIVASDPAPSKKECSFSVKSTKKDDGMGVRLSDFLFAGKSLSTVSAKCISLSDITVKHRAVLLVRTDGFDFSCGKTNMITLGAGSSSVSIVPCSEGADSTFNFLDYTQGYPEGMFNFVNDEGGSASVLKLSCSPEVGQINAMLDRKLLCINGVPVTCAEEMSIVINVDVRMISISNK
;
A
#
# COMPACT_ATOMS: atom_id res chain seq x y z
N MET A 1 24.01 28.97 12.41
CA MET A 1 23.50 27.98 13.38
C MET A 1 24.68 27.22 13.97
N SER A 2 24.72 26.99 15.29
CA SER A 2 25.85 26.33 15.96
C SER A 2 25.85 24.81 15.75
N ALA A 3 27.03 24.18 15.76
CA ALA A 3 27.19 22.73 15.59
C ALA A 3 26.39 21.91 16.62
N SER A 4 26.25 22.42 17.85
CA SER A 4 25.44 21.78 18.90
C SER A 4 23.95 21.70 18.57
N TYR A 5 23.41 22.65 17.79
CA TYR A 5 22.01 22.59 17.35
C TYR A 5 21.79 21.45 16.34
N ARG A 6 22.73 21.26 15.40
CA ARG A 6 22.67 20.17 14.41
C ARG A 6 22.75 18.79 15.08
N VAL A 7 23.64 18.61 16.06
CA VAL A 7 23.79 17.34 16.80
C VAL A 7 22.56 17.00 17.63
N ASN A 8 21.99 17.97 18.34
CA ASN A 8 20.77 17.75 19.14
C ASN A 8 19.55 17.47 18.27
N MET A 9 19.47 18.10 17.09
CA MET A 9 18.40 17.84 16.11
C MET A 9 18.53 16.46 15.46
N MET A 10 19.76 16.03 15.13
CA MET A 10 20.06 14.68 14.62
C MET A 10 19.68 13.60 15.64
N LYS A 11 19.97 13.82 16.92
CA LYS A 11 19.51 12.94 18.01
C LYS A 11 17.99 12.86 18.08
N ALA A 12 17.29 13.99 17.97
CA ALA A 12 15.82 14.01 18.02
C ALA A 12 15.17 13.29 16.82
N LEU A 13 15.71 13.44 15.61
CA LEU A 13 15.24 12.74 14.41
C LEU A 13 15.53 11.23 14.48
N TRP A 14 16.71 10.87 15.00
CA TRP A 14 17.07 9.47 15.24
C TRP A 14 16.21 8.80 16.32
N GLU A 15 15.97 9.48 17.45
CA GLU A 15 15.08 9.00 18.52
C GLU A 15 13.62 8.88 18.07
N ALA A 16 13.14 9.80 17.23
CA ALA A 16 11.83 9.70 16.59
C ALA A 16 11.73 8.46 15.70
N SER A 17 12.79 8.14 14.94
CA SER A 17 12.84 6.91 14.14
C SER A 17 12.84 5.63 15.00
N ARG A 18 13.44 5.67 16.20
CA ARG A 18 13.47 4.54 17.15
C ARG A 18 12.14 4.28 17.84
N ARG A 19 11.40 5.31 18.25
CA ARG A 19 10.11 5.13 18.96
C ARG A 19 9.06 4.41 18.10
N GLU A 20 9.15 4.51 16.77
CA GLU A 20 8.25 3.81 15.85
C GLU A 20 8.58 2.31 15.67
N SER A 21 9.72 1.83 16.21
CA SER A 21 10.08 0.40 16.21
C SER A 21 9.45 -0.40 17.36
N HIS A 22 8.79 0.25 18.33
CA HIS A 22 8.23 -0.41 19.52
C HIS A 22 6.84 -1.06 19.33
N TYR A 23 6.34 -1.16 18.10
CA TYR A 23 5.08 -1.88 17.82
C TYR A 23 5.26 -3.32 17.29
N PHE A 24 6.50 -3.82 17.20
CA PHE A 24 6.78 -5.22 16.89
C PHE A 24 7.95 -5.73 17.75
N GLY A 25 7.77 -6.87 18.43
CA GLY A 25 8.88 -7.63 19.05
C GLY A 25 9.08 -8.99 18.35
N PRO A 26 10.10 -9.79 18.71
CA PRO A 26 11.45 -9.46 19.16
C PRO A 26 12.50 -10.16 18.25
N TYR A 27 13.15 -9.43 17.35
CA TYR A 27 14.43 -9.86 16.74
C TYR A 27 15.28 -8.64 16.44
N LEU A 28 15.85 -8.03 17.49
CA LEU A 28 16.92 -7.05 17.34
C LEU A 28 17.96 -7.32 18.42
N TYR A 29 19.10 -7.87 18.00
CA TYR A 29 20.32 -7.91 18.78
C TYR A 29 20.71 -6.46 19.08
N THR A 30 20.79 -6.10 20.36
CA THR A 30 21.11 -4.77 20.84
C THR A 30 22.62 -4.57 20.91
N ALA A 31 23.18 -3.66 20.11
CA ALA A 31 24.48 -3.03 20.41
C ALA A 31 24.24 -1.71 21.16
N HIS A 32 24.90 -1.55 22.30
CA HIS A 32 24.72 -0.44 23.24
C HIS A 32 25.55 0.79 22.80
N PRO A 33 25.15 2.05 23.10
CA PRO A 33 25.82 3.25 22.60
C PRO A 33 27.17 3.59 23.26
N SER A 34 27.75 2.69 24.04
CA SER A 34 29.01 2.89 24.77
C SER A 34 30.27 2.57 23.96
N ASP A 35 30.15 2.00 22.76
CA ASP A 35 31.31 1.57 21.95
C ASP A 35 31.74 2.60 20.88
N ALA A 36 31.13 3.80 20.87
CA ALA A 36 31.43 4.87 19.90
C ALA A 36 32.61 5.78 20.30
N THR A 37 33.59 5.26 21.05
CA THR A 37 34.84 5.99 21.33
C THR A 37 36.05 5.12 21.05
N THR A 38 36.54 5.19 19.82
CA THR A 38 37.99 5.27 19.54
C THR A 38 38.21 5.89 18.16
N CYS A 39 38.69 7.13 18.14
CA CYS A 39 39.44 7.65 17.00
C CYS A 39 40.61 6.70 16.71
N LYS A 40 40.75 6.22 15.47
CA LYS A 40 42.04 5.77 14.94
C LYS A 40 42.56 6.80 13.96
N THR A 41 43.63 7.48 14.37
CA THR A 41 44.51 8.25 13.50
C THR A 41 45.47 7.32 12.75
N ARG A 42 45.74 7.71 11.50
CA ARG A 42 46.87 7.33 10.64
C ARG A 42 46.83 5.95 9.94
N GLY A 43 46.76 6.01 8.62
CA GLY A 43 47.69 5.23 7.80
C GLY A 43 47.13 4.35 6.70
N GLU A 44 45.88 4.49 6.27
CA GLU A 44 45.42 3.85 5.03
C GLU A 44 44.57 4.83 4.24
N GLN A 45 45.05 5.21 3.06
CA GLN A 45 44.31 5.96 2.08
C GLN A 45 43.30 5.00 1.44
N ILE A 46 42.21 4.71 2.16
CA ILE A 46 41.00 4.19 1.54
C ILE A 46 40.44 5.37 0.75
N SER A 47 40.38 5.25 -0.56
CA SER A 47 39.67 6.20 -1.41
C SER A 47 38.18 6.10 -1.09
N ASN A 48 37.75 6.74 0.00
CA ASN A 48 36.35 6.94 0.35
C ASN A 48 35.78 7.95 -0.64
N THR A 49 35.34 7.48 -1.80
CA THR A 49 34.24 8.15 -2.48
C THR A 49 33.00 7.88 -1.63
N GLU A 50 32.74 8.77 -0.67
CA GLU A 50 31.46 8.88 0.02
C GLU A 50 30.37 8.89 -1.06
N PHE A 51 29.41 7.95 -0.99
CA PHE A 51 28.26 8.01 -1.89
C PHE A 51 27.61 9.39 -1.70
N ILE A 52 27.42 10.15 -2.77
CA ILE A 52 26.76 11.47 -2.72
C ILE A 52 25.57 11.41 -3.67
N TRP A 53 24.40 11.77 -3.16
CA TRP A 53 23.21 11.84 -3.99
C TRP A 53 23.36 12.87 -5.12
N ASP A 54 23.05 12.48 -6.35
CA ASP A 54 23.25 13.28 -7.57
C ASP A 54 21.96 13.22 -8.38
N LYS A 55 21.27 14.35 -8.59
CA LYS A 55 19.97 14.41 -9.26
C LYS A 55 19.94 13.96 -10.73
N GLU A 56 21.05 14.02 -11.45
CA GLU A 56 21.09 13.68 -12.89
C GLU A 56 21.73 12.31 -13.15
N ALA A 57 22.54 11.80 -12.22
CA ALA A 57 23.27 10.55 -12.43
C ALA A 57 22.42 9.30 -12.19
N LYS A 58 22.78 8.22 -12.91
CA LYS A 58 22.48 6.85 -12.49
C LYS A 58 23.35 6.50 -11.30
N GLN A 59 22.78 5.90 -10.27
CA GLN A 59 23.44 5.71 -8.99
C GLN A 59 23.29 4.28 -8.48
N VAL A 60 24.35 3.78 -7.83
CA VAL A 60 24.36 2.48 -7.16
C VAL A 60 24.92 2.66 -5.75
N TYR A 61 24.15 2.20 -4.76
CA TYR A 61 24.56 2.14 -3.36
C TYR A 61 24.90 0.69 -2.99
N GLY A 62 26.18 0.42 -2.74
CA GLY A 62 26.69 -0.88 -2.29
C GLY A 62 27.63 -0.77 -1.10
N GLN A 63 27.53 0.32 -0.33
CA GLN A 63 28.37 0.60 0.85
C GLN A 63 27.60 0.26 2.14
N ALA A 64 28.31 0.23 3.28
CA ALA A 64 27.74 0.03 4.62
C ALA A 64 26.72 1.12 5.01
N ASP A 65 26.01 0.97 6.12
CA ASP A 65 25.03 1.93 6.68
C ASP A 65 25.39 3.40 6.45
N GLY A 66 24.42 4.18 5.95
CA GLY A 66 24.61 5.58 5.61
C GLY A 66 23.35 6.43 5.85
N THR A 67 23.54 7.67 6.28
CA THR A 67 22.46 8.67 6.34
C THR A 67 22.89 9.91 5.56
N GLN A 68 22.07 10.32 4.60
CA GLN A 68 22.28 11.55 3.83
C GLN A 68 21.18 12.55 4.11
N ILE A 69 21.59 13.78 4.36
CA ILE A 69 20.68 14.92 4.41
C ILE A 69 20.89 15.70 3.12
N ILE A 70 19.89 15.69 2.26
CA ILE A 70 20.00 16.29 0.93
C ILE A 70 18.85 17.25 0.67
N ASP A 71 19.09 18.21 -0.21
CA ASP A 71 18.03 19.06 -0.70
C ASP A 71 17.03 18.23 -1.53
N VAL A 72 15.75 18.62 -1.53
CA VAL A 72 14.70 18.01 -2.36
C VAL A 72 15.03 18.08 -3.84
N ASP A 73 15.64 19.20 -4.26
CA ASP A 73 16.03 19.40 -5.65
C ASP A 73 17.16 18.44 -6.05
N ASP A 74 18.00 18.03 -5.09
CA ASP A 74 19.06 17.04 -5.30
C ASP A 74 18.48 15.62 -5.31
N PHE A 75 17.45 15.35 -4.51
CA PHE A 75 16.83 14.03 -4.48
C PHE A 75 16.04 13.70 -5.76
N SER A 76 15.39 14.71 -6.32
CA SER A 76 14.53 14.57 -7.50
C SER A 76 15.31 14.07 -8.72
N LYS A 77 14.67 13.24 -9.54
CA LYS A 77 15.27 12.65 -10.75
C LYS A 77 14.45 12.97 -11.99
N THR A 78 15.14 13.19 -13.09
CA THR A 78 14.55 13.30 -14.44
C THR A 78 14.23 11.92 -15.02
N VAL A 79 13.49 11.87 -16.13
CA VAL A 79 13.23 10.61 -16.83
C VAL A 79 14.52 9.98 -17.37
N GLY A 80 14.65 8.64 -17.25
CA GLY A 80 15.83 7.88 -17.68
C GLY A 80 16.91 7.67 -16.60
N ALA A 81 16.73 8.25 -15.42
CA ALA A 81 17.61 8.03 -14.27
C ALA A 81 17.27 6.72 -13.53
N HIS A 82 18.29 6.10 -12.92
CA HIS A 82 18.11 4.88 -12.15
C HIS A 82 18.89 4.96 -10.85
N PHE A 83 18.30 4.41 -9.78
CA PHE A 83 18.99 4.17 -8.52
C PHE A 83 18.88 2.68 -8.16
N THR A 84 20.00 2.06 -7.78
CA THR A 84 20.02 0.69 -7.26
C THR A 84 20.63 0.67 -5.87
N LEU A 85 19.93 0.06 -4.90
CA LEU A 85 20.45 -0.25 -3.59
C LEU A 85 20.69 -1.77 -3.50
N ASP A 86 21.94 -2.15 -3.37
CA ASP A 86 22.39 -3.54 -3.27
C ASP A 86 23.46 -3.64 -2.17
N ALA A 87 23.01 -3.44 -0.93
CA ALA A 87 23.83 -3.44 0.26
C ALA A 87 23.13 -4.29 1.34
N ARG A 88 23.40 -5.60 1.32
CA ARG A 88 22.77 -6.58 2.20
C ARG A 88 22.97 -6.22 3.67
N ASP A 89 21.88 -6.25 4.43
CA ASP A 89 21.82 -5.93 5.87
C ASP A 89 22.09 -4.46 6.22
N GLU A 90 22.35 -3.60 5.23
CA GLU A 90 22.65 -2.18 5.42
C GLU A 90 21.42 -1.28 5.18
N VAL A 91 21.48 -0.06 5.70
CA VAL A 91 20.44 0.98 5.64
C VAL A 91 20.99 2.25 4.99
N LEU A 92 20.36 2.69 3.91
CA LEU A 92 20.50 4.06 3.39
C LEU A 92 19.28 4.88 3.80
N ALA A 93 19.49 5.85 4.69
CA ALA A 93 18.49 6.83 5.06
C ALA A 93 18.70 8.15 4.31
N ILE A 94 17.68 8.58 3.57
CA ILE A 94 17.63 9.87 2.90
C ILE A 94 16.66 10.75 3.66
N VAL A 95 17.21 11.76 4.29
CA VAL A 95 16.46 12.74 5.07
C VAL A 95 16.45 14.04 4.29
N GLN A 96 15.27 14.58 4.11
CA GLN A 96 15.12 15.86 3.45
C GLN A 96 15.71 17.00 4.28
N TYR A 97 16.42 17.92 3.61
CA TYR A 97 16.90 19.15 4.23
C TYR A 97 15.75 20.12 4.57
N PRO A 98 15.79 20.80 5.74
CA PRO A 98 14.79 21.79 6.10
C PRO A 98 14.73 22.98 5.13
N LYS A 99 13.70 23.01 4.27
CA LYS A 99 13.30 24.17 3.45
C LYS A 99 12.04 24.81 4.01
N SER A 100 11.79 26.07 3.64
CA SER A 100 10.46 26.69 3.83
C SER A 100 9.44 25.89 3.01
N LEU A 101 8.58 25.14 3.68
CA LEU A 101 7.55 24.31 3.04
C LEU A 101 6.58 25.13 2.19
N PRO A 102 5.99 24.57 1.11
CA PRO A 102 6.04 23.15 0.70
C PRO A 102 7.29 22.76 -0.10
N SER A 103 7.61 21.46 -0.15
CA SER A 103 8.69 20.93 -1.00
C SER A 103 8.24 19.63 -1.69
N GLU A 104 8.70 19.41 -2.92
CA GLU A 104 8.23 18.32 -3.78
C GLU A 104 9.40 17.45 -4.26
N ILE A 105 9.45 16.21 -3.79
CA ILE A 105 10.33 15.18 -4.33
C ILE A 105 9.67 14.65 -5.60
N VAL A 106 10.37 14.72 -6.73
CA VAL A 106 9.88 14.21 -8.02
C VAL A 106 10.79 13.10 -8.53
N TRP A 107 10.25 11.89 -8.71
CA TRP A 107 10.96 10.82 -9.41
C TRP A 107 10.39 10.64 -10.81
N GLY A 108 11.17 11.00 -11.83
CA GLY A 108 10.77 10.97 -13.24
C GLY A 108 10.11 12.26 -13.72
N SER A 109 10.74 13.42 -13.45
CA SER A 109 10.31 14.70 -14.04
C SER A 109 10.51 14.70 -15.56
N ILE A 110 9.52 15.15 -16.31
CA ILE A 110 9.55 15.25 -17.79
C ILE A 110 9.67 16.70 -18.22
N ASP A 111 10.79 17.04 -18.86
CA ASP A 111 11.00 18.33 -19.54
C ASP A 111 11.05 18.12 -21.05
N GLY A 112 9.87 17.98 -21.67
CA GLY A 112 9.62 18.19 -23.11
C GLY A 112 10.46 17.40 -24.14
N SER A 113 11.31 16.47 -23.71
CA SER A 113 12.26 15.74 -24.56
C SER A 113 12.13 14.23 -24.36
N ASN A 114 12.22 13.51 -25.48
CA ASN A 114 11.88 12.10 -25.75
C ASN A 114 11.84 11.10 -24.56
N LEU A 115 10.74 10.35 -24.54
CA LEU A 115 10.16 9.60 -23.40
C LEU A 115 10.33 8.07 -23.46
N LEU A 116 11.47 7.57 -23.95
CA LEU A 116 11.65 6.14 -24.24
C LEU A 116 12.51 5.36 -23.22
N THR A 117 12.87 5.97 -22.09
CA THR A 117 13.74 5.33 -21.10
C THR A 117 13.03 5.15 -19.78
N ASN A 118 13.16 3.96 -19.19
CA ASN A 118 12.64 3.69 -17.86
C ASN A 118 13.36 4.56 -16.82
N THR A 119 12.61 4.94 -15.79
CA THR A 119 13.17 5.57 -14.58
C THR A 119 12.88 4.64 -13.41
N GLU A 120 13.92 4.25 -12.68
CA GLU A 120 13.83 3.09 -11.78
C GLU A 120 14.44 3.35 -10.40
N ILE A 121 13.79 2.80 -9.37
CA ILE A 121 14.36 2.59 -8.04
C ILE A 121 14.38 1.07 -7.81
N ASN A 122 15.56 0.48 -7.80
CA ASN A 122 15.73 -0.95 -7.56
C ASN A 122 16.29 -1.14 -6.15
N VAL A 123 15.51 -1.75 -5.25
CA VAL A 123 15.98 -2.11 -3.90
C VAL A 123 16.19 -3.61 -3.87
N VAL A 124 17.43 -4.04 -4.10
CA VAL A 124 17.78 -5.44 -4.30
C VAL A 124 18.14 -6.12 -2.98
N ASN A 125 18.97 -5.48 -2.16
CA ASN A 125 19.38 -5.94 -0.84
C ASN A 125 19.59 -4.75 0.09
N GLY A 126 19.14 -4.84 1.34
CA GLY A 126 19.25 -3.76 2.33
C GLY A 126 17.97 -2.94 2.47
N GLN A 127 18.08 -1.75 3.07
CA GLN A 127 16.94 -0.90 3.41
C GLN A 127 17.11 0.52 2.87
N LEU A 128 16.20 0.95 2.02
CA LEU A 128 16.05 2.36 1.64
C LEU A 128 15.00 3.02 2.53
N ARG A 129 15.34 4.15 3.15
CA ARG A 129 14.40 4.94 3.94
C ARG A 129 14.38 6.38 3.46
N ILE A 130 13.22 6.87 3.03
CA ILE A 130 13.04 8.29 2.69
C ILE A 130 12.13 8.92 3.74
N VAL A 131 12.66 9.95 4.39
CA VAL A 131 12.00 10.64 5.49
C VAL A 131 11.79 12.10 5.09
N GLY A 132 10.52 12.45 4.87
CA GLY A 132 10.11 13.82 4.61
C GLY A 132 10.06 14.67 5.88
N LEU A 133 10.01 15.99 5.69
CA LEU A 133 9.76 16.93 6.76
C LEU A 133 8.29 17.31 6.80
N ARG A 134 7.67 17.09 7.96
CA ARG A 134 6.28 17.49 8.21
C ARG A 134 6.24 18.96 8.58
N GLY A 135 5.49 19.76 7.83
CA GLY A 135 5.08 21.08 8.28
C GLY A 135 4.11 20.93 9.42
N GLY A 136 4.33 21.63 10.52
CA GLY A 136 3.43 21.55 11.69
C GLY A 136 1.96 21.70 11.27
N CYS A 137 1.11 20.80 11.77
CA CYS A 137 -0.38 20.74 11.83
C CYS A 137 -1.28 21.39 10.74
N GLN A 138 -0.75 22.02 9.69
CA GLN A 138 -1.52 22.68 8.64
C GLN A 138 -1.62 21.75 7.43
N LYS A 139 -2.84 21.31 7.15
CA LYS A 139 -3.20 20.48 6.00
C LYS A 139 -2.67 21.11 4.70
N GLY A 140 -1.92 20.35 3.90
CA GLY A 140 -1.36 20.80 2.62
C GLY A 140 -0.03 21.58 2.71
N LYS A 141 0.58 21.73 3.90
CA LYS A 141 1.94 22.25 4.06
C LYS A 141 2.88 21.14 4.54
N GLY A 142 3.65 20.59 3.62
CA GLY A 142 4.64 19.56 3.95
C GLY A 142 5.34 19.05 2.71
N THR A 143 5.91 17.87 2.84
CA THR A 143 6.69 17.25 1.76
C THR A 143 5.81 16.34 0.94
N HIS A 144 5.80 16.58 -0.37
CA HIS A 144 5.09 15.75 -1.32
C HIS A 144 6.10 14.84 -2.02
N PHE A 145 5.84 13.54 -2.05
CA PHE A 145 6.56 12.59 -2.89
C PHE A 145 5.69 12.29 -4.10
N LEU A 146 6.14 12.78 -5.25
CA LEU A 146 5.49 12.64 -6.53
C LEU A 146 6.26 11.64 -7.38
N TRP A 147 5.62 10.53 -7.68
CA TRP A 147 6.17 9.53 -8.57
C TRP A 147 5.55 9.72 -9.96
N GLY A 148 6.36 10.24 -10.89
CA GLY A 148 5.94 10.45 -12.28
C GLY A 148 5.32 11.80 -12.61
N ARG A 149 5.89 12.93 -12.19
CA ARG A 149 5.33 14.24 -12.55
C ARG A 149 5.66 14.61 -14.00
N ALA A 150 4.63 14.85 -14.81
CA ALA A 150 4.78 15.49 -16.11
C ALA A 150 4.42 16.98 -16.04
N VAL A 151 5.26 17.85 -16.58
CA VAL A 151 4.89 19.24 -16.87
C VAL A 151 4.15 19.23 -18.21
N THR A 152 2.95 19.82 -18.25
CA THR A 152 2.02 19.77 -19.39
C THR A 152 2.68 20.16 -20.72
N GLY A 153 2.68 19.23 -21.67
CA GLY A 153 3.01 19.44 -23.08
C GLY A 153 2.44 18.28 -23.91
N ASP A 154 1.84 18.58 -25.07
CA ASP A 154 0.97 17.68 -25.86
C ASP A 154 1.68 16.49 -26.56
N SER A 155 2.87 16.10 -26.13
CA SER A 155 3.73 15.16 -26.87
C SER A 155 4.31 14.07 -25.96
N PHE A 156 3.48 13.10 -25.58
CA PHE A 156 3.98 11.87 -24.95
C PHE A 156 4.27 10.80 -26.02
N ALA A 157 5.56 10.57 -26.30
CA ALA A 157 6.00 9.40 -27.04
C ALA A 157 5.96 8.16 -26.12
N ALA A 158 5.34 7.08 -26.57
CA ALA A 158 5.14 5.85 -25.82
C ALA A 158 6.45 5.10 -25.54
N GLY A 159 6.72 4.65 -24.30
CA GLY A 159 7.71 3.58 -24.07
C GLY A 159 8.40 3.48 -22.70
N GLY A 160 8.46 4.55 -21.90
CA GLY A 160 9.12 4.51 -20.59
C GLY A 160 8.20 4.10 -19.43
N ALA A 161 8.65 3.17 -18.57
CA ALA A 161 8.00 2.87 -17.29
C ALA A 161 8.69 3.59 -16.12
N LEU A 162 7.89 4.05 -15.17
CA LEU A 162 8.34 4.60 -13.89
C LEU A 162 8.18 3.51 -12.83
N GLN A 163 9.26 2.85 -12.42
CA GLN A 163 9.15 1.63 -11.62
C GLN A 163 9.97 1.63 -10.33
N VAL A 164 9.39 1.02 -9.29
CA VAL A 164 10.11 0.60 -8.09
C VAL A 164 10.05 -0.92 -8.09
N VAL A 165 11.21 -1.56 -8.10
CA VAL A 165 11.33 -3.02 -8.06
C VAL A 165 12.06 -3.41 -6.78
N MET A 166 11.46 -4.34 -6.03
CA MET A 166 11.97 -4.79 -4.75
C MET A 166 12.09 -6.31 -4.73
N SER A 167 13.28 -6.80 -4.36
CA SER A 167 13.64 -8.21 -4.38
C SER A 167 14.31 -8.68 -3.09
N ASN A 168 14.57 -9.98 -2.96
CA ASN A 168 15.20 -10.59 -1.78
C ASN A 168 14.51 -10.14 -0.47
N ALA A 169 15.27 -9.94 0.61
CA ALA A 169 14.76 -9.43 1.89
C ALA A 169 14.90 -7.89 2.01
N SER A 170 14.68 -7.17 0.91
CA SER A 170 14.83 -5.71 0.88
C SER A 170 13.68 -4.97 1.58
N VAL A 171 13.97 -3.76 2.06
CA VAL A 171 12.96 -2.89 2.69
C VAL A 171 12.99 -1.52 2.05
N PHE A 172 11.81 -0.97 1.74
CA PHE A 172 11.66 0.41 1.30
C PHE A 172 10.61 1.10 2.16
N THR A 173 11.04 2.11 2.91
CA THR A 173 10.17 2.89 3.79
C THR A 173 10.07 4.33 3.32
N LEU A 174 8.83 4.81 3.18
CA LEU A 174 8.46 6.20 2.97
C LEU A 174 7.73 6.70 4.22
N SER A 175 8.19 7.80 4.81
CA SER A 175 7.57 8.31 6.03
C SER A 175 7.56 9.83 6.14
N ASN A 176 6.61 10.33 6.93
CA ASN A 176 6.46 11.76 7.25
C ASN A 176 6.26 12.64 6.01
N LEU A 177 5.38 12.20 5.11
CA LEU A 177 5.01 12.90 3.88
C LEU A 177 3.60 13.48 4.01
N SER A 178 3.36 14.69 3.51
CA SER A 178 1.99 15.20 3.38
C SER A 178 1.24 14.45 2.29
N THR A 179 1.91 14.17 1.17
CA THR A 179 1.30 13.41 0.09
C THR A 179 2.32 12.45 -0.49
N LEU A 180 1.90 11.21 -0.71
CA LEU A 180 2.55 10.29 -1.62
C LEU A 180 1.58 10.07 -2.77
N ARG A 181 1.97 10.47 -3.98
CA ARG A 181 1.09 10.39 -5.14
C ARG A 181 1.84 9.87 -6.35
N THR A 182 1.29 8.86 -7.02
CA THR A 182 1.65 8.59 -8.41
C THR A 182 0.85 9.53 -9.32
N HIS A 183 1.50 10.09 -10.32
CA HIS A 183 0.89 11.02 -11.26
C HIS A 183 0.89 10.38 -12.64
N ASP A 184 -0.10 9.51 -12.90
CA ASP A 184 -0.27 8.95 -14.23
C ASP A 184 -1.21 9.84 -15.07
N GLN A 185 -0.64 10.68 -15.93
CA GLN A 185 -1.38 11.42 -16.97
C GLN A 185 -1.41 10.66 -18.30
N SER A 186 -0.81 9.46 -18.35
CA SER A 186 -0.79 8.70 -19.60
C SER A 186 -2.19 8.12 -19.84
N SER A 187 -2.82 8.61 -20.90
CA SER A 187 -4.11 8.13 -21.35
C SER A 187 -4.00 6.66 -21.77
N ARG A 188 -4.15 5.68 -20.86
CA ARG A 188 -4.37 4.24 -21.14
C ARG A 188 -3.63 3.68 -22.36
N ARG A 189 -2.35 4.04 -22.57
CA ARG A 189 -1.55 3.53 -23.71
C ARG A 189 -0.63 2.45 -23.21
N ALA A 190 -0.74 1.26 -23.79
CA ALA A 190 0.01 0.07 -23.40
C ALA A 190 1.51 0.37 -23.30
N GLY A 191 2.10 0.11 -22.12
CA GLY A 191 3.54 0.15 -21.87
C GLY A 191 4.08 1.37 -21.13
N ALA A 192 3.32 2.48 -21.04
CA ALA A 192 3.66 3.64 -20.21
C ALA A 192 2.82 3.61 -18.93
N GLY A 193 3.44 3.78 -17.76
CA GLY A 193 2.73 3.78 -16.47
C GLY A 193 3.68 3.71 -15.27
N VAL A 194 3.13 3.97 -14.07
CA VAL A 194 3.84 3.79 -12.80
C VAL A 194 3.68 2.34 -12.33
N ARG A 195 4.77 1.69 -11.95
CA ARG A 195 4.77 0.28 -11.48
C ARG A 195 5.42 0.14 -10.12
N LEU A 196 4.78 -0.57 -9.21
CA LEU A 196 5.36 -1.00 -7.94
C LEU A 196 5.37 -2.53 -7.89
N TRP A 197 6.55 -3.15 -8.01
CA TRP A 197 6.71 -4.59 -8.03
C TRP A 197 7.49 -5.06 -6.80
N LEU A 198 6.81 -5.81 -5.94
CA LEU A 198 7.36 -6.41 -4.73
C LEU A 198 7.37 -7.93 -4.92
N HIS A 199 8.53 -8.55 -4.79
CA HIS A 199 8.69 -10.01 -4.86
C HIS A 199 9.62 -10.54 -3.76
N ASP A 200 9.83 -11.85 -3.73
CA ASP A 200 10.57 -12.55 -2.68
C ASP A 200 10.09 -12.21 -1.26
N GLU A 201 10.97 -11.79 -0.36
CA GLU A 201 10.69 -11.44 1.04
C GLU A 201 10.74 -9.91 1.25
N SER A 202 10.50 -9.14 0.18
CA SER A 202 10.63 -7.68 0.23
C SER A 202 9.47 -7.01 0.98
N SER A 203 9.72 -5.81 1.51
CA SER A 203 8.74 -5.06 2.30
C SER A 203 8.68 -3.58 1.95
N PHE A 204 7.52 -3.13 1.44
CA PHE A 204 7.21 -1.72 1.24
C PHE A 204 6.36 -1.18 2.38
N SER A 205 6.80 -0.08 2.99
CA SER A 205 6.04 0.60 4.04
C SER A 205 5.89 2.10 3.76
N ALA A 206 4.66 2.59 3.83
CA ALA A 206 4.33 4.01 3.70
C ALA A 206 3.52 4.46 4.93
N ARG A 207 4.12 5.28 5.80
CA ARG A 207 3.53 5.61 7.12
C ARG A 207 3.61 7.08 7.47
N SER A 208 2.73 7.54 8.37
CA SER A 208 2.66 8.94 8.76
C SER A 208 2.44 9.84 7.54
N ILE A 209 1.50 9.42 6.68
CA ILE A 209 1.14 10.10 5.43
C ILE A 209 -0.24 10.73 5.56
N ASP A 210 -0.44 11.98 5.13
CA ASP A 210 -1.80 12.56 5.16
C ASP A 210 -2.63 11.99 3.99
N THR A 211 -2.08 11.91 2.78
CA THR A 211 -2.77 11.39 1.59
C THR A 211 -1.88 10.47 0.76
N PHE A 212 -2.32 9.23 0.54
CA PHE A 212 -1.70 8.25 -0.34
C PHE A 212 -2.60 8.05 -1.56
N VAL A 213 -2.10 8.36 -2.76
CA VAL A 213 -2.82 8.17 -4.02
C VAL A 213 -1.93 7.34 -4.95
N PHE A 214 -2.43 6.19 -5.38
CA PHE A 214 -1.70 5.33 -6.31
C PHE A 214 -2.60 4.93 -7.49
N SER A 215 -2.12 5.20 -8.68
CA SER A 215 -2.64 4.78 -9.98
C SER A 215 -1.47 4.24 -10.79
N GLY A 216 -1.68 3.09 -11.45
CA GLY A 216 -0.65 2.32 -12.12
C GLY A 216 -0.76 0.82 -11.83
N GLU A 217 0.34 0.11 -11.94
CA GLU A 217 0.42 -1.34 -11.71
C GLU A 217 1.03 -1.64 -10.34
N LEU A 218 0.40 -2.48 -9.54
CA LEU A 218 0.94 -2.99 -8.28
C LEU A 218 0.98 -4.51 -8.32
N ASN A 219 2.15 -5.08 -8.08
CA ASN A 219 2.30 -6.51 -7.87
C ASN A 219 2.95 -6.76 -6.51
N VAL A 220 2.24 -7.47 -5.63
CA VAL A 220 2.76 -7.98 -4.35
C VAL A 220 2.78 -9.50 -4.43
N LEU A 221 3.96 -10.05 -4.69
CA LEU A 221 4.16 -11.44 -5.08
C LEU A 221 4.98 -12.23 -4.05
N ASP A 222 5.03 -13.55 -4.21
CA ASP A 222 5.84 -14.45 -3.37
C ASP A 222 5.50 -14.35 -1.86
N SER A 223 6.46 -13.87 -1.06
CA SER A 223 6.35 -13.62 0.38
C SER A 223 6.44 -12.12 0.70
N ALA A 224 6.24 -11.26 -0.31
CA ALA A 224 6.42 -9.83 -0.16
C ALA A 224 5.28 -9.21 0.66
N SER A 225 5.54 -8.03 1.21
CA SER A 225 4.59 -7.30 2.04
C SER A 225 4.46 -5.83 1.65
N MET A 226 3.22 -5.34 1.66
CA MET A 226 2.93 -3.92 1.51
C MET A 226 2.11 -3.43 2.71
N ASN A 227 2.55 -2.36 3.36
CA ASN A 227 1.83 -1.74 4.47
C ASN A 227 1.72 -0.21 4.32
N VAL A 228 0.49 0.31 4.21
CA VAL A 228 0.21 1.74 4.08
C VAL A 228 -0.66 2.23 5.24
N VAL A 229 -0.19 3.26 5.93
CA VAL A 229 -0.93 3.96 6.99
C VAL A 229 -0.99 5.44 6.66
N ALA A 230 -2.17 5.91 6.25
CA ALA A 230 -2.38 7.30 5.86
C ALA A 230 -3.74 7.83 6.31
N SER A 231 -4.00 9.14 6.25
CA SER A 231 -5.35 9.65 6.56
C SER A 231 -6.33 9.32 5.45
N SER A 232 -5.95 9.55 4.18
CA SER A 232 -6.73 9.14 3.01
C SER A 232 -5.89 8.25 2.11
N ILE A 233 -6.46 7.13 1.67
CA ILE A 233 -5.85 6.17 0.76
C ILE A 233 -6.77 6.00 -0.44
N VAL A 234 -6.27 6.28 -1.63
CA VAL A 234 -7.01 6.15 -2.88
C VAL A 234 -6.17 5.36 -3.87
N MET A 235 -6.70 4.20 -4.27
CA MET A 235 -6.15 3.40 -5.35
C MET A 235 -7.20 3.41 -6.46
N GLU A 236 -6.97 4.24 -7.47
CA GLU A 236 -7.94 4.59 -8.51
C GLU A 236 -7.92 3.57 -9.66
N ALA A 237 -7.38 3.96 -10.82
CA ALA A 237 -7.26 3.11 -11.99
C ALA A 237 -5.89 2.41 -12.00
N GLY A 238 -5.91 1.10 -12.13
CA GLY A 238 -4.70 0.29 -12.15
C GLY A 238 -5.01 -1.20 -12.25
N ASP A 239 -3.95 -1.98 -12.40
CA ASP A 239 -3.99 -3.42 -12.23
C ASP A 239 -3.28 -3.75 -10.91
N TYR A 240 -4.05 -4.19 -9.91
CA TYR A 240 -3.54 -4.45 -8.57
C TYR A 240 -3.61 -5.93 -8.24
N ILE A 241 -2.45 -6.59 -8.15
CA ILE A 241 -2.34 -8.02 -7.89
C ILE A 241 -1.61 -8.27 -6.57
N VAL A 242 -2.25 -9.03 -5.70
CA VAL A 242 -1.67 -9.53 -4.44
C VAL A 242 -1.79 -11.05 -4.46
N ALA A 243 -0.72 -11.72 -4.88
CA ALA A 243 -0.78 -13.15 -5.17
C ALA A 243 0.52 -13.88 -4.85
N SER A 244 0.41 -14.98 -4.13
CA SER A 244 1.48 -15.98 -4.06
C SER A 244 1.19 -17.14 -5.01
N ASP A 245 2.20 -17.95 -5.32
CA ASP A 245 2.08 -19.10 -6.21
C ASP A 245 0.95 -20.06 -5.72
N PRO A 246 -0.04 -20.41 -6.57
CA PRO A 246 -1.16 -21.28 -6.23
C PRO A 246 -0.82 -22.75 -5.97
N ALA A 247 0.38 -23.21 -6.36
CA ALA A 247 0.88 -24.55 -6.02
C ALA A 247 1.19 -24.65 -4.51
N PRO A 248 1.58 -25.81 -3.91
CA PRO A 248 1.76 -25.92 -2.45
C PRO A 248 3.04 -25.19 -1.99
N SER A 249 3.11 -23.89 -2.22
CA SER A 249 4.10 -22.99 -1.69
C SER A 249 3.76 -22.70 -0.23
N LYS A 250 4.79 -22.67 0.62
CA LYS A 250 4.65 -22.16 1.99
C LYS A 250 4.65 -20.63 2.02
N LYS A 251 4.94 -19.99 0.88
CA LYS A 251 5.05 -18.54 0.75
C LYS A 251 3.68 -17.89 0.97
N GLU A 252 3.70 -16.77 1.67
CA GLU A 252 2.50 -15.98 1.98
C GLU A 252 2.84 -14.52 1.77
N CYS A 253 2.16 -13.87 0.83
CA CYS A 253 2.29 -12.43 0.63
C CYS A 253 1.20 -11.70 1.41
N SER A 254 1.47 -10.42 1.74
CA SER A 254 0.54 -9.62 2.54
C SER A 254 0.35 -8.20 2.03
N PHE A 255 -0.88 -7.71 2.16
CA PHE A 255 -1.25 -6.35 1.80
C PHE A 255 -2.10 -5.73 2.91
N SER A 256 -1.65 -4.62 3.48
CA SER A 256 -2.33 -3.94 4.57
C SER A 256 -2.47 -2.45 4.27
N VAL A 257 -3.70 -1.94 4.33
CA VAL A 257 -3.98 -0.51 4.27
C VAL A 257 -4.84 -0.09 5.45
N LYS A 258 -4.46 1.00 6.11
CA LYS A 258 -5.16 1.55 7.28
C LYS A 258 -5.31 3.07 7.18
N SER A 259 -6.56 3.53 7.19
CA SER A 259 -6.86 4.96 7.36
C SER A 259 -6.71 5.37 8.82
N THR A 260 -6.11 6.54 9.07
CA THR A 260 -6.06 7.20 10.38
C THR A 260 -7.17 8.24 10.56
N LYS A 261 -8.02 8.42 9.54
CA LYS A 261 -9.13 9.37 9.56
C LYS A 261 -10.20 8.90 10.55
N LYS A 262 -10.68 9.82 11.37
CA LYS A 262 -11.65 9.55 12.45
C LYS A 262 -13.08 10.00 12.13
N ASP A 263 -13.23 10.87 11.12
CA ASP A 263 -14.53 11.31 10.65
C ASP A 263 -15.18 10.29 9.70
N ASP A 264 -16.47 10.49 9.40
CA ASP A 264 -17.26 9.61 8.54
C ASP A 264 -16.98 9.78 7.05
N GLY A 265 -16.11 10.72 6.68
CA GLY A 265 -15.75 10.89 5.28
C GLY A 265 -14.82 9.77 4.83
N MET A 266 -14.75 9.57 3.52
CA MET A 266 -13.93 8.52 2.90
C MET A 266 -12.49 8.47 3.41
N GLY A 267 -12.13 7.31 3.95
CA GLY A 267 -10.78 7.02 4.43
C GLY A 267 -9.99 6.17 3.43
N VAL A 268 -10.62 5.13 2.87
CA VAL A 268 -10.01 4.23 1.87
C VAL A 268 -10.93 4.07 0.66
N ARG A 269 -10.36 4.14 -0.54
CA ARG A 269 -10.98 3.72 -1.81
C ARG A 269 -10.05 2.77 -2.54
N LEU A 270 -10.52 1.57 -2.85
CA LEU A 270 -9.80 0.57 -3.65
C LEU A 270 -10.66 0.11 -4.82
N SER A 271 -10.08 0.04 -6.02
CA SER A 271 -10.69 -0.55 -7.21
C SER A 271 -9.73 -1.50 -7.91
N ASP A 272 -10.27 -2.48 -8.64
CA ASP A 272 -9.51 -3.35 -9.57
C ASP A 272 -8.45 -4.25 -8.90
N PHE A 273 -8.77 -4.81 -7.72
CA PHE A 273 -7.86 -5.70 -6.98
C PHE A 273 -8.12 -7.18 -7.25
N LEU A 274 -7.04 -7.94 -7.47
CA LEU A 274 -7.01 -9.38 -7.44
C LEU A 274 -6.17 -9.89 -6.25
N PHE A 275 -6.84 -10.51 -5.28
CA PHE A 275 -6.23 -11.27 -4.19
C PHE A 275 -6.28 -12.77 -4.53
N ALA A 276 -5.12 -13.42 -4.67
CA ALA A 276 -5.04 -14.82 -5.09
C ALA A 276 -3.95 -15.60 -4.35
N GLY A 277 -3.93 -16.92 -4.56
CA GLY A 277 -2.95 -17.81 -3.95
C GLY A 277 -3.15 -17.92 -2.44
N LYS A 278 -2.07 -18.00 -1.68
CA LYS A 278 -2.05 -17.87 -0.22
C LYS A 278 -1.63 -16.44 0.14
N SER A 279 -2.58 -15.51 0.13
CA SER A 279 -2.35 -14.10 0.49
C SER A 279 -3.21 -13.68 1.68
N LEU A 280 -2.64 -12.84 2.54
CA LEU A 280 -3.32 -12.28 3.70
C LEU A 280 -3.44 -10.76 3.56
N SER A 281 -4.67 -10.28 3.44
CA SER A 281 -4.94 -8.87 3.16
C SER A 281 -5.87 -8.24 4.19
N THR A 282 -5.55 -7.02 4.62
CA THR A 282 -6.38 -6.24 5.54
C THR A 282 -6.62 -4.83 5.01
N VAL A 283 -7.87 -4.39 5.01
CA VAL A 283 -8.28 -3.04 4.64
C VAL A 283 -9.05 -2.45 5.82
N SER A 284 -8.61 -1.33 6.37
CA SER A 284 -9.23 -0.74 7.55
C SER A 284 -9.45 0.77 7.42
N ALA A 285 -10.70 1.20 7.54
CA ALA A 285 -11.07 2.61 7.68
C ALA A 285 -12.49 2.73 8.21
N LYS A 286 -12.83 3.85 8.83
CA LYS A 286 -14.20 4.13 9.29
C LYS A 286 -15.21 4.03 8.14
N CYS A 287 -14.88 4.61 6.99
CA CYS A 287 -15.65 4.52 5.76
C CYS A 287 -14.77 4.07 4.58
N ILE A 288 -15.21 3.02 3.86
CA ILE A 288 -14.50 2.38 2.75
C ILE A 288 -15.35 2.36 1.48
N SER A 289 -14.72 2.51 0.32
CA SER A 289 -15.32 2.17 -0.98
C SER A 289 -14.48 1.10 -1.68
N LEU A 290 -15.14 0.02 -2.10
CA LEU A 290 -14.54 -1.12 -2.79
C LEU A 290 -15.28 -1.35 -4.11
N SER A 291 -14.56 -1.42 -5.23
CA SER A 291 -15.12 -1.80 -6.53
C SER A 291 -14.25 -2.85 -7.19
N ASP A 292 -14.88 -3.82 -7.85
CA ASP A 292 -14.19 -4.82 -8.68
C ASP A 292 -13.06 -5.55 -7.92
N ILE A 293 -13.39 -6.02 -6.72
CA ILE A 293 -12.47 -6.78 -5.86
C ILE A 293 -12.67 -8.27 -6.13
N THR A 294 -11.63 -8.98 -6.53
CA THR A 294 -11.67 -10.45 -6.71
C THR A 294 -10.78 -11.12 -5.67
N VAL A 295 -11.33 -12.11 -4.96
CA VAL A 295 -10.61 -12.92 -3.97
C VAL A 295 -10.77 -14.39 -4.35
N LYS A 296 -9.68 -15.13 -4.59
CA LYS A 296 -9.74 -16.52 -5.06
C LYS A 296 -8.66 -17.41 -4.46
N HIS A 297 -8.71 -18.71 -4.78
CA HIS A 297 -7.78 -19.74 -4.28
C HIS A 297 -7.84 -19.86 -2.74
N ARG A 298 -6.77 -19.55 -2.01
CA ARG A 298 -6.72 -19.58 -0.53
C ARG A 298 -6.50 -18.17 0.05
N ALA A 299 -6.82 -17.14 -0.72
CA ALA A 299 -6.63 -15.76 -0.30
C ALA A 299 -7.64 -15.39 0.80
N VAL A 300 -7.16 -14.58 1.75
CA VAL A 300 -7.95 -14.08 2.87
C VAL A 300 -7.97 -12.56 2.83
N LEU A 301 -9.16 -11.98 2.76
CA LEU A 301 -9.38 -10.53 2.82
C LEU A 301 -10.21 -10.19 4.06
N LEU A 302 -9.65 -9.37 4.94
CA LEU A 302 -10.32 -8.82 6.12
C LEU A 302 -10.55 -7.32 5.95
N VAL A 303 -11.82 -6.94 5.82
CA VAL A 303 -12.26 -5.56 5.76
C VAL A 303 -12.78 -5.14 7.12
N ARG A 304 -12.19 -4.09 7.70
CA ARG A 304 -12.63 -3.47 8.94
C ARG A 304 -13.21 -2.11 8.65
N THR A 305 -14.54 -1.96 8.77
CA THR A 305 -15.21 -0.69 8.52
C THR A 305 -16.55 -0.54 9.22
N ASP A 306 -16.92 0.69 9.51
CA ASP A 306 -18.22 1.04 10.08
C ASP A 306 -19.22 1.49 9.00
N GLY A 307 -18.75 1.73 7.77
CA GLY A 307 -19.60 2.20 6.68
C GLY A 307 -18.99 1.97 5.30
N PHE A 308 -19.89 1.73 4.33
CA PHE A 308 -19.54 1.65 2.92
C PHE A 308 -20.03 2.88 2.18
N ASP A 309 -19.19 3.41 1.30
CA ASP A 309 -19.57 4.39 0.31
C ASP A 309 -19.65 3.73 -1.07
N PHE A 310 -20.86 3.74 -1.61
CA PHE A 310 -21.21 3.16 -2.91
C PHE A 310 -21.21 4.19 -4.04
N SER A 311 -20.90 5.46 -3.76
CA SER A 311 -20.92 6.54 -4.77
C SER A 311 -19.80 6.43 -5.82
N CYS A 312 -18.86 5.50 -5.65
CA CYS A 312 -17.58 5.47 -6.33
C CYS A 312 -17.27 4.13 -7.02
N GLY A 313 -18.12 3.64 -7.93
CA GLY A 313 -17.83 2.39 -8.63
C GLY A 313 -18.82 2.09 -9.75
N LYS A 314 -18.37 1.35 -10.77
CA LYS A 314 -19.26 0.87 -11.84
C LYS A 314 -20.05 -0.37 -11.41
N THR A 315 -19.52 -1.16 -10.47
CA THR A 315 -20.15 -2.40 -9.98
C THR A 315 -20.23 -2.49 -8.45
N ASN A 316 -19.29 -1.87 -7.69
CA ASN A 316 -19.17 -2.03 -6.22
C ASN A 316 -19.21 -3.51 -5.77
N MET A 317 -18.68 -4.40 -6.62
CA MET A 317 -18.79 -5.84 -6.47
C MET A 317 -17.54 -6.46 -5.83
N ILE A 318 -17.75 -7.38 -4.90
CA ILE A 318 -16.73 -8.27 -4.36
C ILE A 318 -17.00 -9.69 -4.90
N THR A 319 -16.09 -10.20 -5.70
CA THR A 319 -16.16 -11.53 -6.29
C THR A 319 -15.31 -12.52 -5.49
N LEU A 320 -15.95 -13.56 -4.95
CA LEU A 320 -15.31 -14.73 -4.38
C LEU A 320 -15.14 -15.78 -5.48
N GLY A 321 -13.93 -15.85 -6.03
CA GLY A 321 -13.54 -16.80 -7.06
C GLY A 321 -13.30 -18.21 -6.52
N ALA A 322 -13.11 -19.16 -7.43
CA ALA A 322 -12.91 -20.57 -7.08
C ALA A 322 -11.76 -20.84 -6.09
N GLY A 323 -11.97 -21.85 -5.24
CA GLY A 323 -11.08 -22.25 -4.16
C GLY A 323 -11.62 -21.91 -2.76
N SER A 324 -10.86 -22.25 -1.73
CA SER A 324 -11.14 -21.96 -0.31
C SER A 324 -10.88 -20.50 0.09
N SER A 325 -11.30 -19.53 -0.72
CA SER A 325 -11.06 -18.11 -0.42
C SER A 325 -11.94 -17.63 0.74
N SER A 326 -11.52 -16.59 1.46
CA SER A 326 -12.32 -16.03 2.54
C SER A 326 -12.33 -14.51 2.53
N VAL A 327 -13.53 -13.93 2.62
CA VAL A 327 -13.73 -12.50 2.85
C VAL A 327 -14.47 -12.33 4.16
N SER A 328 -13.97 -11.45 5.03
CA SER A 328 -14.62 -11.09 6.28
C SER A 328 -14.77 -9.58 6.37
N ILE A 329 -15.99 -9.10 6.64
CA ILE A 329 -16.29 -7.67 6.80
C ILE A 329 -16.86 -7.45 8.20
N VAL A 330 -16.15 -6.67 9.01
CA VAL A 330 -16.45 -6.45 10.43
C VAL A 330 -16.28 -4.98 10.81
N PRO A 331 -16.87 -4.52 11.93
CA PRO A 331 -16.72 -3.14 12.39
C PRO A 331 -15.27 -2.81 12.73
N CYS A 332 -14.89 -1.55 12.57
CA CYS A 332 -13.54 -1.08 12.91
C CYS A 332 -13.47 -0.31 14.21
N SER A 333 -14.55 0.38 14.60
CA SER A 333 -14.60 1.13 15.86
C SER A 333 -14.92 0.21 17.03
N GLU A 334 -14.25 0.44 18.16
CA GLU A 334 -14.59 -0.22 19.42
C GLU A 334 -16.03 0.17 19.82
N GLY A 335 -16.87 -0.84 20.08
CA GLY A 335 -18.28 -0.64 20.44
C GLY A 335 -19.23 -0.48 19.25
N ALA A 336 -18.74 -0.52 18.00
CA ALA A 336 -19.64 -0.59 16.85
C ALA A 336 -20.30 -1.97 16.76
N ASP A 337 -21.62 -1.96 16.66
CA ASP A 337 -22.47 -3.14 16.82
C ASP A 337 -22.56 -4.03 15.57
N SER A 338 -22.43 -3.42 14.38
CA SER A 338 -22.52 -4.09 13.08
C SER A 338 -22.02 -3.17 11.96
N THR A 339 -21.53 -3.75 10.85
CA THR A 339 -21.19 -2.98 9.64
C THR A 339 -22.41 -2.78 8.74
N PHE A 340 -23.29 -3.78 8.65
CA PHE A 340 -24.44 -3.77 7.74
C PHE A 340 -25.77 -3.76 8.49
N ASN A 341 -26.76 -3.07 7.90
CA ASN A 341 -28.16 -3.24 8.23
C ASN A 341 -28.96 -3.43 6.94
N PHE A 342 -29.14 -4.67 6.50
CA PHE A 342 -29.81 -4.97 5.22
C PHE A 342 -31.32 -4.69 5.24
N LEU A 343 -31.92 -4.57 6.43
CA LEU A 343 -33.31 -4.17 6.62
C LEU A 343 -33.52 -2.66 6.45
N ASP A 344 -32.45 -1.86 6.47
CA ASP A 344 -32.52 -0.44 6.15
C ASP A 344 -32.52 -0.25 4.62
N TYR A 345 -33.71 -0.11 4.05
CA TYR A 345 -33.93 0.14 2.62
C TYR A 345 -33.54 1.57 2.19
N THR A 346 -33.22 2.46 3.13
CA THR A 346 -32.70 3.80 2.80
C THR A 346 -31.23 3.74 2.40
N GLN A 347 -30.50 2.71 2.84
CA GLN A 347 -29.13 2.46 2.39
C GLN A 347 -29.17 1.85 0.98
N GLY A 348 -28.54 2.51 0.01
CA GLY A 348 -28.51 2.08 -1.40
C GLY A 348 -27.51 0.97 -1.69
N TYR A 349 -27.64 -0.21 -1.06
CA TYR A 349 -26.79 -1.36 -1.39
C TYR A 349 -26.97 -1.77 -2.86
N PRO A 350 -25.88 -1.98 -3.62
CA PRO A 350 -25.95 -2.34 -5.03
C PRO A 350 -26.38 -3.80 -5.23
N GLU A 351 -27.17 -4.06 -6.28
CA GLU A 351 -27.44 -5.44 -6.72
C GLU A 351 -26.12 -6.13 -7.10
N GLY A 352 -25.96 -7.40 -6.73
CA GLY A 352 -24.76 -8.19 -7.00
C GLY A 352 -23.51 -7.78 -6.22
N MET A 353 -23.68 -7.05 -5.10
CA MET A 353 -22.57 -6.63 -4.22
C MET A 353 -21.59 -7.76 -3.89
N PHE A 354 -22.08 -8.98 -3.71
CA PHE A 354 -21.26 -10.17 -3.47
C PHE A 354 -21.53 -11.23 -4.52
N ASN A 355 -20.51 -11.60 -5.29
CA ASN A 355 -20.62 -12.57 -6.36
C ASN A 355 -19.74 -13.80 -6.07
N PHE A 356 -20.31 -15.00 -6.13
CA PHE A 356 -19.58 -16.26 -5.98
C PHE A 356 -19.36 -16.87 -7.37
N VAL A 357 -18.15 -17.34 -7.65
CA VAL A 357 -17.86 -18.06 -8.91
C VAL A 357 -17.77 -19.55 -8.61
N ASN A 358 -18.61 -20.33 -9.29
CA ASN A 358 -18.57 -21.78 -9.20
C ASN A 358 -17.51 -22.34 -10.17
N ASP A 359 -16.63 -23.20 -9.66
CA ASP A 359 -15.83 -24.11 -10.50
C ASP A 359 -16.13 -25.55 -10.09
N GLU A 360 -16.22 -26.45 -11.08
CA GLU A 360 -16.71 -27.83 -10.97
C GLU A 360 -15.85 -28.79 -10.09
N GLY A 361 -14.95 -28.28 -9.22
CA GLY A 361 -14.08 -29.14 -8.41
C GLY A 361 -13.46 -28.52 -7.15
N GLY A 362 -13.94 -27.38 -6.65
CA GLY A 362 -13.30 -26.63 -5.56
C GLY A 362 -13.99 -26.72 -4.20
N SER A 363 -13.22 -26.56 -3.11
CA SER A 363 -13.77 -26.25 -1.78
C SER A 363 -14.48 -24.89 -1.79
N ALA A 364 -15.57 -24.76 -1.03
CA ALA A 364 -16.38 -23.56 -1.01
C ALA A 364 -15.63 -22.32 -0.48
N SER A 365 -15.83 -21.18 -1.13
CA SER A 365 -15.40 -19.87 -0.63
C SER A 365 -16.34 -19.39 0.47
N VAL A 366 -15.82 -18.61 1.43
CA VAL A 366 -16.58 -18.17 2.60
C VAL A 366 -16.61 -16.65 2.73
N LEU A 367 -17.81 -16.08 2.69
CA LEU A 367 -18.09 -14.69 3.02
C LEU A 367 -18.61 -14.59 4.46
N LYS A 368 -18.02 -13.71 5.28
CA LYS A 368 -18.46 -13.42 6.65
C LYS A 368 -18.81 -11.94 6.78
N LEU A 369 -20.02 -11.63 7.22
CA LEU A 369 -20.54 -10.27 7.32
C LEU A 369 -21.03 -9.98 8.74
N SER A 370 -20.60 -8.86 9.32
CA SER A 370 -21.17 -8.33 10.56
C SER A 370 -22.43 -7.51 10.28
N CYS A 371 -23.57 -7.98 10.78
CA CYS A 371 -24.88 -7.43 10.47
C CYS A 371 -25.62 -7.04 11.75
N SER A 372 -26.61 -6.17 11.64
CA SER A 372 -27.48 -5.84 12.77
C SER A 372 -28.16 -7.13 13.29
N PRO A 373 -28.44 -7.25 14.60
CA PRO A 373 -28.95 -8.48 15.20
C PRO A 373 -30.41 -8.81 14.84
N GLU A 374 -31.07 -7.97 14.04
CA GLU A 374 -32.46 -8.10 13.67
C GLU A 374 -32.71 -9.32 12.78
N VAL A 375 -33.79 -10.05 13.03
CA VAL A 375 -34.19 -11.21 12.21
C VAL A 375 -34.61 -10.73 10.83
N GLY A 376 -34.18 -11.44 9.78
CA GLY A 376 -34.57 -11.15 8.39
C GLY A 376 -33.46 -10.58 7.52
N GLN A 377 -32.24 -10.39 8.03
CA GLN A 377 -31.09 -9.92 7.23
C GLN A 377 -30.90 -10.72 5.94
N ILE A 378 -30.93 -12.05 6.01
CA ILE A 378 -30.77 -12.92 4.84
C ILE A 378 -31.87 -12.70 3.80
N ASN A 379 -33.14 -12.64 4.23
CA ASN A 379 -34.26 -12.40 3.31
C ASN A 379 -34.11 -11.03 2.64
N ALA A 380 -33.72 -10.00 3.39
CA ALA A 380 -33.45 -8.69 2.83
C ALA A 380 -32.29 -8.73 1.82
N MET A 381 -31.23 -9.50 2.06
CA MET A 381 -30.15 -9.68 1.08
C MET A 381 -30.64 -10.33 -0.23
N LEU A 382 -31.52 -11.34 -0.13
CA LEU A 382 -32.11 -12.03 -1.29
C LEU A 382 -33.10 -11.14 -2.06
N ASP A 383 -34.03 -10.50 -1.35
CA ASP A 383 -35.04 -9.59 -1.93
C ASP A 383 -34.38 -8.44 -2.69
N ARG A 384 -33.26 -7.95 -2.16
CA ARG A 384 -32.47 -6.87 -2.73
C ARG A 384 -31.40 -7.34 -3.72
N LYS A 385 -31.36 -8.65 -4.03
CA LYS A 385 -30.43 -9.27 -4.99
C LYS A 385 -28.95 -8.93 -4.72
N LEU A 386 -28.55 -8.90 -3.45
CA LEU A 386 -27.18 -8.54 -3.07
C LEU A 386 -26.17 -9.67 -3.33
N LEU A 387 -26.67 -10.90 -3.43
CA LEU A 387 -25.88 -12.11 -3.65
C LEU A 387 -26.04 -12.58 -5.10
N CYS A 388 -24.94 -12.92 -5.76
CA CYS A 388 -24.91 -13.52 -7.08
C CYS A 388 -24.08 -14.81 -7.10
N ILE A 389 -24.41 -15.72 -8.03
CA ILE A 389 -23.57 -16.84 -8.44
C ILE A 389 -23.30 -16.69 -9.94
N ASN A 390 -22.03 -16.65 -10.33
CA ASN A 390 -21.60 -16.43 -11.72
C ASN A 390 -22.28 -15.19 -12.36
N GLY A 391 -22.46 -14.13 -11.57
CA GLY A 391 -23.11 -12.89 -11.98
C GLY A 391 -24.65 -12.95 -12.05
N VAL A 392 -25.27 -14.08 -11.74
CA VAL A 392 -26.73 -14.24 -11.70
C VAL A 392 -27.24 -14.05 -10.27
N PRO A 393 -28.20 -13.15 -10.02
CA PRO A 393 -28.76 -12.94 -8.69
C PRO A 393 -29.35 -14.21 -8.07
N VAL A 394 -29.02 -14.44 -6.81
CA VAL A 394 -29.59 -15.51 -5.99
C VAL A 394 -30.92 -15.04 -5.43
N THR A 395 -31.98 -15.81 -5.72
CA THR A 395 -33.35 -15.47 -5.30
C THR A 395 -33.90 -16.38 -4.21
N CYS A 396 -33.21 -17.50 -3.92
CA CYS A 396 -33.58 -18.41 -2.84
C CYS A 396 -32.34 -18.91 -2.08
N ALA A 397 -32.51 -19.20 -0.78
CA ALA A 397 -31.41 -19.63 0.07
C ALA A 397 -30.85 -21.03 -0.29
N GLU A 398 -31.62 -21.86 -1.00
CA GLU A 398 -31.21 -23.23 -1.35
C GLU A 398 -30.03 -23.28 -2.34
N GLU A 399 -29.77 -22.21 -3.06
CA GLU A 399 -28.61 -22.09 -3.97
C GLU A 399 -27.28 -21.90 -3.21
N MET A 400 -27.35 -21.58 -1.91
CA MET A 400 -26.21 -21.33 -1.05
C MET A 400 -26.20 -22.27 0.18
N SER A 401 -25.04 -22.42 0.79
CA SER A 401 -24.88 -22.95 2.14
C SER A 401 -24.72 -21.77 3.10
N ILE A 402 -25.75 -21.50 3.90
CA ILE A 402 -25.76 -20.37 4.85
C ILE A 402 -25.63 -20.92 6.27
N VAL A 403 -24.60 -20.47 6.99
CA VAL A 403 -24.38 -20.75 8.41
C VAL A 403 -24.48 -19.42 9.17
N ILE A 404 -25.54 -19.27 9.95
CA ILE A 404 -25.73 -18.09 10.80
C ILE A 404 -25.15 -18.42 12.18
N ASN A 405 -24.11 -17.70 12.60
CA ASN A 405 -23.59 -17.83 13.95
C ASN A 405 -24.21 -16.76 14.83
N VAL A 406 -25.26 -17.15 15.55
CA VAL A 406 -26.12 -16.24 16.35
C VAL A 406 -25.37 -15.62 17.52
N ASP A 407 -24.30 -16.27 18.01
CA ASP A 407 -23.52 -15.78 19.15
C ASP A 407 -22.65 -14.54 18.85
N VAL A 408 -22.53 -14.11 17.58
CA VAL A 408 -21.58 -13.03 17.21
C VAL A 408 -22.15 -11.99 16.24
N ARG A 409 -23.47 -11.97 15.95
CA ARG A 409 -24.05 -11.08 14.90
C ARG A 409 -23.34 -11.20 13.53
N MET A 410 -22.85 -12.40 13.25
CA MET A 410 -22.09 -12.72 12.04
C MET A 410 -22.88 -13.67 11.17
N ILE A 411 -23.03 -13.30 9.90
CA ILE A 411 -23.57 -14.15 8.84
C ILE A 411 -22.40 -14.77 8.09
N SER A 412 -22.36 -16.10 7.97
CA SER A 412 -21.40 -16.82 7.14
C SER A 412 -22.11 -17.46 5.95
N ILE A 413 -21.63 -17.19 4.74
CA ILE A 413 -22.22 -17.69 3.48
C ILE A 413 -21.13 -18.40 2.69
N SER A 414 -21.44 -19.58 2.18
CA SER A 414 -20.59 -20.31 1.24
C SER A 414 -21.43 -20.84 0.08
N ASN A 415 -20.84 -20.96 -1.11
CA ASN A 415 -21.50 -21.65 -2.22
C ASN A 415 -21.47 -23.18 -2.01
N LYS A 416 -22.41 -23.88 -2.62
CA LYS A 416 -22.50 -25.35 -2.59
C LYS A 416 -21.47 -26.02 -3.49
#